data_AF-A0AAP7J7M7-F1
#
_entry.id   AF-A0AAP7J7M7-F1
#
_cell.length_a   1.000
_cell.length_b   1.000
_cell.length_c   1.000
_cell.angle_alpha   90.00
_cell.angle_beta   90.00
_cell.angle_gamma   90.00
#
_symmetry.space_group_name_H-M   'P 1'
#
loop_
_entity.id
_entity.type
_entity.pdbx_description
1 polymer ?
#
loop_
_entity_poly.entity_id
_entity_poly.type
_entity_poly.pdbx_seq_one_letter_code
_entity_poly.pdbx_strand_id
1 'polypeptide(L)'
;MSLPELHAQLDAFEKALGDDALDQADSLLDGHDSTLHALLSQPLTAADHAPLSALFERQQSLLGLLRQRRDAAAALMNDGQRSLRAAHAYLQAESLA
;
A
#
# COMPACT_ATOMS: atom_id res chain seq x y z
N MET A 1 8.94 0.93 23.35
CA MET A 1 8.63 1.04 21.92
C MET A 1 9.87 1.57 21.24
N SER A 2 10.43 0.83 20.28
CA SER A 2 11.77 1.10 19.74
C SER A 2 11.75 1.23 18.22
N LEU A 3 12.64 2.05 17.69
CA LEU A 3 12.75 2.31 16.26
C LEU A 3 12.93 1.05 15.37
N PRO A 4 13.62 -0.02 15.80
CA PRO A 4 13.63 -1.31 15.08
C PRO A 4 12.25 -1.93 14.84
N GLU A 5 11.29 -1.70 15.73
CA GLU A 5 9.93 -2.19 15.63
C GLU A 5 9.19 -1.55 14.45
N LEU A 6 9.40 -0.24 14.24
CA LEU A 6 8.84 0.49 13.10
C LEU A 6 9.37 -0.05 11.77
N HIS A 7 10.66 -0.39 11.70
CA HIS A 7 11.24 -1.02 10.49
C HIS A 7 10.63 -2.39 10.23
N ALA A 8 10.51 -3.24 11.26
CA ALA A 8 9.92 -4.57 11.14
C ALA A 8 8.43 -4.51 10.74
N GLN A 9 7.69 -3.50 11.18
CA GLN A 9 6.31 -3.27 10.75
C GLN A 9 6.24 -2.91 9.25
N LEU A 10 7.16 -2.10 8.75
CA LEU A 10 7.24 -1.80 7.32
C LEU A 10 7.65 -3.03 6.48
N ASP A 11 8.56 -3.87 6.98
CA ASP A 11 8.89 -5.17 6.36
C ASP A 11 7.66 -6.08 6.27
N ALA A 12 6.92 -6.20 7.38
CA ALA A 12 5.71 -7.01 7.45
C ALA A 12 4.61 -6.46 6.54
N PHE A 13 4.47 -5.13 6.48
CA PHE A 13 3.52 -4.45 5.60
C PHE A 13 3.84 -4.70 4.13
N GLU A 14 5.09 -4.53 3.72
CA GLU A 14 5.54 -4.80 2.35
C GLU A 14 5.27 -6.25 1.95
N LYS A 15 5.53 -7.20 2.86
CA LYS A 15 5.20 -8.61 2.64
C LYS A 15 3.70 -8.84 2.49
N ALA A 16 2.87 -8.28 3.38
CA ALA A 16 1.42 -8.42 3.32
C ALA A 16 0.85 -7.85 2.01
N LEU A 17 1.41 -6.74 1.50
CA LEU A 17 1.10 -6.25 0.16
C LEU A 17 1.46 -7.30 -0.90
N GLY A 18 2.67 -7.87 -0.86
CA GLY A 18 3.10 -8.91 -1.80
C GLY A 18 2.22 -10.16 -1.81
N ASP A 19 1.66 -10.52 -0.65
CA ASP A 19 0.78 -11.68 -0.46
C ASP A 19 -0.72 -11.35 -0.73
N ASP A 20 -1.04 -10.14 -1.22
CA ASP A 20 -2.41 -9.61 -1.41
C ASP A 20 -3.29 -9.67 -0.14
N ALA A 21 -2.67 -9.75 1.04
CA ALA A 21 -3.33 -9.77 2.34
C ALA A 21 -3.69 -8.34 2.80
N LEU A 22 -4.62 -7.68 2.08
CA LEU A 22 -4.91 -6.25 2.26
C LEU A 22 -5.44 -5.89 3.65
N ASP A 23 -6.30 -6.74 4.24
CA ASP A 23 -6.81 -6.51 5.61
C ASP A 23 -5.68 -6.55 6.66
N GLN A 24 -4.69 -7.43 6.44
CA GLN A 24 -3.51 -7.53 7.29
C GLN A 24 -2.60 -6.31 7.09
N ALA A 25 -2.43 -5.86 5.84
CA ALA A 25 -1.65 -4.67 5.52
C ALA A 25 -2.26 -3.41 6.18
N ASP A 26 -3.59 -3.28 6.17
CA ASP A 26 -4.30 -2.18 6.83
C ASP A 26 -4.08 -2.17 8.35
N SER A 27 -4.26 -3.34 8.99
CA SER A 27 -4.01 -3.51 10.43
C SER A 27 -2.56 -3.18 10.84
N LEU A 28 -1.59 -3.47 9.96
CA LEU A 28 -0.18 -3.16 10.20
C LEU A 28 0.10 -1.66 10.13
N LEU A 29 -0.62 -0.89 9.31
CA LEU A 29 -0.50 0.57 9.24
C LEU A 29 -1.03 1.24 10.50
N ASP A 30 -2.17 0.80 11.03
CA ASP A 30 -2.71 1.31 12.30
C ASP A 30 -1.73 1.09 13.47
N GLY A 31 -1.13 -0.10 13.52
CA GLY A 31 -0.08 -0.43 14.48
C GLY A 31 1.17 0.41 14.31
N HIS A 32 1.55 0.69 13.06
CA HIS A 32 2.70 1.53 12.73
C HIS A 32 2.51 2.98 13.19
N ASP A 33 1.35 3.59 12.91
CA ASP A 33 1.06 4.97 13.32
C ASP A 33 1.07 5.11 14.85
N SER A 34 0.45 4.16 15.56
CA SER A 34 0.46 4.11 17.02
C SER A 34 1.89 4.01 17.58
N THR A 35 2.72 3.17 16.97
CA THR A 35 4.13 2.97 17.38
C THR A 35 4.97 4.21 17.10
N LEU A 36 4.74 4.88 15.96
CA LEU A 36 5.41 6.11 15.59
C LEU A 36 5.06 7.23 16.56
N HIS A 37 3.78 7.37 16.92
CA HIS A 37 3.32 8.36 17.89
C HIS A 37 3.97 8.14 19.28
N ALA A 38 4.06 6.88 19.72
CA ALA A 38 4.74 6.52 20.96
C ALA A 38 6.25 6.81 20.93
N LEU A 39 6.92 6.65 19.78
CA LEU A 39 8.32 7.02 19.60
C LEU A 39 8.51 8.54 19.66
N LEU A 40 7.70 9.30 18.94
CA LEU A 40 7.78 10.77 18.88
C LEU A 40 7.44 11.45 20.21
N SER A 41 6.77 10.74 21.11
CA SER A 41 6.50 11.19 22.48
C SER A 41 7.72 11.08 23.41
N GLN A 42 8.80 10.46 22.97
CA GLN A 42 10.04 10.27 23.73
C GLN A 42 11.14 11.22 23.22
N PRO A 43 12.13 11.60 24.07
CA PRO A 43 13.27 12.38 23.62
C PRO A 43 14.08 11.61 22.57
N LEU A 44 14.30 12.24 21.41
CA LEU A 44 15.17 11.71 20.36
C LEU A 44 16.60 12.21 20.56
N THR A 45 17.57 11.36 20.27
CA THR A 45 18.99 11.65 20.36
C THR A 45 19.64 11.68 18.98
N ALA A 46 20.87 12.18 18.90
CA ALA A 46 21.62 12.17 17.63
C ALA A 46 21.85 10.75 17.08
N ALA A 47 21.86 9.72 17.94
CA ALA A 47 22.00 8.33 17.52
C ALA A 47 20.78 7.82 16.73
N ASP A 48 19.61 8.43 16.93
CA ASP A 48 18.36 8.04 16.27
C ASP A 48 18.24 8.62 14.85
N HIS A 49 19.10 9.56 14.48
CA HIS A 49 19.00 10.26 13.20
C HIS A 49 19.12 9.33 11.98
N ALA A 50 20.19 8.53 11.90
CA ALA A 50 20.40 7.65 10.75
C ALA A 50 19.29 6.58 10.62
N PRO A 51 18.86 5.93 11.72
CA PRO A 51 17.73 5.01 11.67
C PRO A 51 16.39 5.66 11.29
N LEU A 52 16.13 6.91 11.70
CA LEU A 52 14.94 7.67 11.28
C LEU A 52 14.98 8.03 9.79
N SER A 53 16.14 8.44 9.27
CA SER A 53 16.33 8.72 7.85
C SER A 53 16.07 7.48 7.00
N ALA A 54 16.59 6.32 7.41
CA ALA A 54 16.31 5.04 6.75
C ALA A 54 14.83 4.66 6.80
N LEU A 55 14.14 4.92 7.92
CA LEU A 55 12.69 4.69 8.04
C LEU A 55 11.91 5.55 7.04
N PHE A 56 12.28 6.83 6.91
CA PHE A 56 11.65 7.76 5.99
C PHE A 56 11.87 7.39 4.52
N GLU A 57 13.09 7.02 4.14
CA GLU A 57 13.39 6.52 2.80
C GLU A 57 12.55 5.29 2.45
N ARG A 58 12.39 4.38 3.41
CA ARG A 58 11.57 3.18 3.22
C ARG A 58 10.09 3.50 3.06
N GLN A 59 9.55 4.43 3.85
CA GLN A 59 8.17 4.89 3.69
C GLN A 59 7.95 5.51 2.30
N GLN A 60 8.90 6.30 1.79
CA GLN A 60 8.80 6.85 0.43
C GLN A 60 8.80 5.76 -0.65
N SER A 61 9.65 4.75 -0.52
CA SER A 61 9.68 3.62 -1.44
C SER A 61 8.33 2.89 -1.48
N LEU A 62 7.75 2.62 -0.30
CA LEU A 62 6.44 1.99 -0.18
C LEU A 62 5.31 2.84 -0.77
N LEU A 63 5.33 4.15 -0.59
CA LEU A 63 4.38 5.05 -1.25
C LEU A 63 4.48 4.97 -2.78
N GLY A 64 5.70 4.82 -3.31
CA GLY A 64 5.93 4.56 -4.73
C GLY A 64 5.28 3.27 -5.21
N LEU A 65 5.48 2.18 -4.45
CA LEU A 65 4.87 0.87 -4.72
C LEU A 65 3.33 0.93 -4.70
N LEU A 66 2.75 1.55 -3.66
CA LEU A 66 1.30 1.70 -3.55
C LEU A 66 0.71 2.50 -4.72
N ARG A 67 1.41 3.55 -5.17
CA ARG A 67 1.01 4.30 -6.37
C ARG A 67 0.96 3.41 -7.61
N GLN A 68 2.02 2.62 -7.84
CA GLN A 68 2.07 1.70 -8.97
C GLN A 68 0.93 0.68 -8.93
N ARG A 69 0.65 0.10 -7.76
CA ARG A 69 -0.45 -0.86 -7.59
C ARG A 69 -1.81 -0.24 -7.85
N ARG A 70 -2.05 0.97 -7.33
CA ARG A 70 -3.29 1.71 -7.59
C ARG A 70 -3.47 1.99 -9.09
N ASP A 71 -2.41 2.41 -9.76
CA ASP A 71 -2.47 2.71 -11.19
C ASP A 71 -2.74 1.44 -12.01
N ALA A 72 -2.16 0.30 -11.62
CA ALA A 72 -2.47 -1.01 -12.22
C ALA A 72 -3.93 -1.44 -12.00
N ALA A 73 -4.46 -1.27 -10.78
CA ALA A 73 -5.86 -1.56 -10.48
C ALA A 73 -6.81 -0.68 -11.31
N ALA A 74 -6.50 0.62 -11.47
CA ALA A 74 -7.28 1.53 -12.31
C ALA A 74 -7.29 1.09 -13.79
N ALA A 75 -6.16 0.61 -14.32
CA ALA A 75 -6.10 0.07 -15.67
C ALA A 75 -7.02 -1.15 -15.84
N LEU A 76 -6.97 -2.10 -14.90
CA LEU A 76 -7.83 -3.29 -14.91
C LEU A 76 -9.33 -2.94 -14.86
N MET A 77 -9.72 -1.96 -14.04
CA MET A 77 -11.10 -1.49 -13.97
C MET A 77 -11.57 -0.90 -15.31
N ASN A 78 -10.73 -0.09 -15.96
CA ASN A 78 -11.04 0.51 -17.25
C ASN A 78 -11.19 -0.54 -18.35
N ASP A 79 -10.33 -1.56 -18.35
CA ASP A 79 -10.42 -2.67 -19.29
C ASP A 79 -11.67 -3.52 -19.05
N GLY A 80 -12.04 -3.79 -17.80
CA GLY A 80 -13.29 -4.44 -17.45
C GLY A 80 -14.52 -3.70 -17.98
N GLN A 81 -14.56 -2.37 -17.83
CA GLN A 81 -15.64 -1.54 -18.37
C GLN A 81 -15.70 -1.56 -19.90
N ARG A 82 -14.54 -1.64 -20.58
CA ARG A 82 -14.49 -1.76 -22.05
C ARG A 82 -15.03 -3.11 -22.50
N SER A 83 -14.62 -4.19 -21.85
CA SER A 83 -15.11 -5.54 -22.12
C SER A 83 -16.61 -5.68 -21.90
N LEU A 84 -17.15 -5.09 -20.82
CA LEU A 84 -18.60 -5.07 -20.56
C LEU A 84 -19.37 -4.35 -21.69
N ARG A 85 -18.87 -3.19 -22.11
CA ARG A 85 -19.48 -2.43 -23.23
C ARG A 85 -19.46 -3.22 -24.54
N ALA A 86 -18.36 -3.91 -24.84
CA ALA A 86 -18.27 -4.76 -26.02
C ALA A 86 -19.28 -5.92 -25.96
N ALA A 87 -19.37 -6.61 -24.81
CA ALA A 87 -20.33 -7.69 -24.62
C ALA A 87 -21.79 -7.21 -24.81
N HIS A 88 -22.13 -6.04 -24.27
CA HIS A 88 -23.45 -5.45 -24.48
C HIS A 88 -23.72 -5.12 -25.95
N ALA A 89 -22.73 -4.59 -26.67
CA ALA A 89 -22.86 -4.30 -28.09
C ALA A 89 -23.05 -5.56 -28.93
N TYR A 90 -22.35 -6.66 -28.61
CA TYR A 90 -22.54 -7.94 -29.28
C TYR A 90 -23.95 -8.51 -29.03
N LEU A 91 -24.42 -8.50 -27.79
CA LEU A 91 -25.77 -8.95 -27.45
C LEU A 91 -26.85 -8.13 -28.17
N GLN A 92 -26.65 -6.81 -28.26
CA GLN A 92 -27.56 -5.93 -29.02
C GLN A 92 -27.53 -6.24 -30.52
N ALA A 93 -26.36 -6.44 -31.11
CA ALA A 93 -26.23 -6.79 -32.52
C ALA A 93 -26.89 -8.15 -32.84
N GLU A 94 -26.74 -9.15 -31.97
CA GLU A 94 -27.43 -10.44 -32.11
C GLU A 94 -28.95 -10.31 -31.99
N SER A 95 -29.47 -9.39 -31.18
CA SER A 95 -30.91 -9.16 -31.07
C SER A 95 -31.56 -8.48 -32.28
N LEU A 96 -30.74 -7.90 -33.16
CA LEU A 96 -31.18 -7.16 -34.36
C LEU A 96 -31.01 -7.99 -35.66
N ALA A 97 -30.41 -9.17 -35.57
CA ALA A 97 -30.18 -10.10 -36.67
C ALA A 97 -31.25 -11.20 -36.71
#